data_AF-A0A517D5H0-F1
#
_entry.id   AF-A0A517D5H0-F1
#
_cell.length_a   1.000
_cell.length_b   1.000
_cell.length_c   1.000
_cell.angle_alpha   90.00
_cell.angle_beta   90.00
_cell.angle_gamma   90.00
#
_symmetry.space_group_name_H-M   'P 1'
#
loop_
_entity.id
_entity.type
_entity.pdbx_description
1 polymer ?
#
loop_
_entity_poly.entity_id
_entity_poly.type
_entity_poly.pdbx_seq_one_letter_code
_entity_poly.pdbx_strand_id
1 'polypeptide(L)' 'MREQNEIITPVFKNKPSNLKKQGFTTRPAVKISVNEVKLTIFKGTNSILASDIAKVVIRYAH' A
#
# COMPACT_ATOMS: atom_id res chain seq x y z
N MET A 1 -35.55 42.54 2.98
CA MET A 1 -34.37 42.36 2.10
C MET A 1 -34.22 40.87 1.84
N ARG A 2 -34.04 40.40 0.60
CA ARG A 2 -33.82 38.97 0.31
C ARG A 2 -32.32 38.76 0.11
N GLU A 3 -31.68 38.07 1.05
CA GLU A 3 -30.30 37.63 0.90
C GLU A 3 -30.26 36.51 -0.13
N GLN A 4 -29.65 36.78 -1.30
CA GLN A 4 -29.35 35.78 -2.31
C GLN A 4 -27.94 35.28 -2.03
N ASN A 5 -27.83 34.12 -1.39
CA ASN A 5 -26.53 33.51 -1.12
C ASN A 5 -26.05 32.85 -2.41
N GLU A 6 -24.94 33.32 -2.96
CA GLU A 6 -24.30 32.69 -4.12
C GLU A 6 -23.79 31.29 -3.74
N ILE A 7 -24.40 30.25 -4.32
CA ILE A 7 -23.97 28.87 -4.14
C ILE A 7 -22.82 28.62 -5.12
N ILE A 8 -21.58 28.72 -4.63
CA ILE A 8 -20.38 28.39 -5.41
C ILE A 8 -20.20 26.87 -5.41
N THR A 9 -20.43 26.23 -6.56
CA THR A 9 -20.15 24.80 -6.73
C THR A 9 -18.64 24.57 -6.80
N PRO A 10 -18.04 23.77 -5.90
CA PRO A 10 -16.61 23.51 -5.95
C PRO A 10 -16.26 22.69 -7.19
N VAL A 11 -15.28 23.17 -7.96
CA VAL A 11 -14.72 22.44 -9.09
C VAL A 11 -13.51 21.63 -8.59
N PHE A 12 -13.69 20.32 -8.43
CA PHE A 12 -12.61 19.42 -8.07
C PHE A 12 -11.68 19.19 -9.27
N LYS A 13 -10.53 19.87 -9.29
CA LYS A 13 -9.46 19.60 -10.25
C LYS A 13 -8.52 18.54 -9.68
N ASN A 14 -8.46 17.36 -10.31
CA ASN A 14 -7.48 16.35 -9.95
C ASN A 14 -6.08 16.86 -10.32
N LYS A 15 -5.23 17.10 -9.31
CA LYS A 15 -3.81 17.37 -9.55
C LYS A 15 -3.18 16.08 -10.08
N PRO A 16 -2.44 16.12 -11.21
CA PRO A 16 -1.71 14.94 -11.65
C PRO A 16 -0.75 14.53 -10.53
N SER A 17 -0.94 13.30 -10.05
CA SER A 17 -0.11 12.74 -9.01
C SER A 17 1.28 12.50 -9.59
N ASN A 18 2.25 13.32 -9.18
CA ASN A 18 3.68 13.11 -9.43
C ASN A 18 4.27 12.03 -8.51
N LEU A 19 3.45 11.13 -7.95
CA LEU A 19 3.95 9.90 -7.34
C LEU A 19 4.64 9.12 -8.44
N LYS A 20 5.97 9.31 -8.55
CA LYS A 20 6.85 8.39 -9.25
C LYS A 20 6.51 7.02 -8.66
N LYS A 21 5.83 6.18 -9.44
CA LYS A 21 5.66 4.76 -9.12
C LYS A 21 7.07 4.24 -8.99
N GLN A 22 7.58 4.13 -7.76
CA GLN A 22 8.90 3.59 -7.51
C GLN A 22 8.87 2.21 -8.16
N GLY A 23 9.70 2.01 -9.18
CA GLY A 23 9.62 0.84 -10.04
C GLY A 23 9.62 -0.41 -9.16
N PHE A 24 8.48 -1.08 -9.08
CA PHE A 24 8.35 -2.27 -8.27
C PHE A 24 9.17 -3.35 -8.96
N THR A 25 10.34 -3.66 -8.40
CA THR A 25 11.15 -4.73 -8.97
C THR A 25 10.46 -6.04 -8.60
N THR A 26 9.97 -6.78 -9.59
CA THR A 26 9.32 -8.10 -9.43
C THR A 26 10.28 -9.20 -8.94
N ARG A 27 11.49 -8.83 -8.49
CA ARG A 27 12.48 -9.76 -7.98
C ARG A 27 12.13 -10.11 -6.52
N PRO A 28 11.75 -11.36 -6.24
CA PRO A 28 11.50 -11.79 -4.87
C PRO A 28 12.81 -11.71 -4.09
N ALA A 29 12.77 -11.11 -2.90
CA ALA A 29 13.88 -11.05 -1.97
C ALA A 29 13.88 -12.25 -1.03
N VAL A 30 12.70 -12.65 -0.56
CA VAL A 30 12.54 -13.80 0.36
C VAL A 30 11.28 -14.57 -0.01
N LYS A 31 11.35 -15.90 0.05
CA LYS A 31 10.20 -16.80 -0.06
C LYS A 31 10.17 -17.68 1.19
N ILE A 32 9.05 -17.64 1.91
CA ILE A 32 8.82 -18.42 3.13
C ILE A 32 7.58 -19.27 2.87
N SER A 33 7.66 -20.57 3.16
CA SER A 33 6.52 -21.47 3.14
C SER A 33 6.30 -21.98 4.56
N VAL A 34 5.11 -21.75 5.11
CA VAL A 34 4.69 -22.25 6.42
C VAL A 34 3.36 -22.97 6.22
N ASN A 35 3.36 -24.29 6.43
CA ASN A 35 2.23 -25.18 6.13
C ASN A 35 1.68 -24.93 4.71
N GLU A 36 0.43 -24.47 4.59
CA GLU A 36 -0.25 -24.17 3.33
C GLU A 36 -0.04 -22.72 2.85
N VAL A 37 0.60 -21.87 3.66
CA VAL A 37 0.80 -20.45 3.37
C VAL A 37 2.17 -20.20 2.74
N LYS A 38 2.17 -19.56 1.58
CA LYS A 38 3.38 -19.11 0.88
C LYS A 38 3.49 -17.60 0.92
N LEU A 39 4.41 -17.09 1.75
CA LEU A 39 4.73 -15.67 1.86
C LEU A 39 5.92 -15.33 0.96
N THR A 40 5.75 -14.36 0.05
CA THR A 40 6.84 -13.85 -0.80
C THR A 40 7.03 -12.36 -0.55
N ILE A 41 8.24 -11.96 -0.17
CA ILE A 41 8.61 -10.57 0.10
C ILE A 41 9.47 -10.09 -1.08
N PHE A 42 9.09 -8.96 -1.69
CA PHE A 42 9.79 -8.39 -2.84
C PHE A 42 10.78 -7.30 -2.43
N LYS A 43 11.81 -7.11 -3.26
CA LYS A 43 12.79 -6.04 -3.05
C LYS A 43 12.11 -4.67 -3.13
N GLY A 44 12.43 -3.79 -2.17
CA GLY A 44 11.79 -2.48 -2.01
C GLY A 44 10.67 -2.45 -0.96
N THR A 45 10.29 -3.61 -0.40
CA THR A 45 9.40 -3.66 0.77
C THR A 45 10.08 -3.05 1.98
N ASN A 46 9.34 -2.31 2.81
CA ASN A 46 9.82 -1.83 4.10
C ASN A 46 10.21 -3.02 4.99
N SER A 47 11.44 -3.04 5.50
CA SER A 47 11.99 -4.17 6.26
C SER A 47 11.29 -4.42 7.58
N ILE A 48 10.80 -3.37 8.25
CA ILE A 48 10.10 -3.46 9.54
C ILE A 48 8.75 -4.14 9.31
N LEU A 49 7.97 -3.63 8.35
CA LEU A 49 6.67 -4.21 8.00
C LEU A 49 6.79 -5.65 7.50
N ALA A 50 7.80 -5.92 6.68
CA ALA A 50 8.09 -7.27 6.19
C ALA A 50 8.38 -8.25 7.34
N SER A 51 9.13 -7.81 8.36
CA SER A 51 9.46 -8.60 9.54
C SER A 51 8.22 -8.91 10.38
N ASP A 52 7.39 -7.90 10.64
CA ASP A 52 6.18 -8.08 11.45
C ASP A 52 5.17 -9.00 10.76
N ILE A 53 4.97 -8.87 9.44
CA ILE A 53 4.13 -9.78 8.66
C ILE A 53 4.68 -11.21 8.72
N ALA A 54 6.00 -11.39 8.53
CA ALA A 54 6.61 -12.70 8.60
C ALA A 54 6.42 -13.37 9.97
N LYS A 55 6.60 -12.63 11.07
CA LYS A 55 6.37 -13.14 12.43
C LYS A 55 4.92 -13.58 12.65
N VAL A 56 3.96 -12.78 12.18
CA VAL A 56 2.53 -13.10 12.29
C VAL A 56 2.20 -14.37 11.52
N VAL A 57 2.67 -14.47 10.27
CA VAL A 57 2.45 -15.67 9.45
C VAL A 57 3.07 -16.90 10.11
N ILE A 58 4.32 -16.83 10.57
CA ILE A 58 4.97 -17.96 11.25
C ILE A 58 4.22 -18.35 12.54
N ARG A 59 3.70 -17.38 13.30
CA ARG A 59 2.99 -17.64 14.55
C ARG A 59 1.63 -18.30 14.34
N TYR A 60 0.89 -17.91 13.30
CA TYR A 60 -0.51 -18.29 13.15
C TYR A 60 -0.81 -19.21 11.97
N ALA A 61 0.15 -19.48 11.08
CA ALA A 61 -0.03 -20.40 9.96
C ALA A 61 0.16 -21.87 10.38
N HIS A 62 -0.35 -22.26 11.55
CA HIS A 62 -0.34 -23.64 12.06
C HIS A 62 -1.68 -24.32 11.82
#